data_AF-A0A920ARS2-F1
#
_entry.id   AF-A0A920ARS2-F1
#
_cell.length_a   1.000
_cell.length_b   1.000
_cell.length_c   1.000
_cell.angle_alpha   90.00
_cell.angle_beta   90.00
_cell.angle_gamma   90.00
#
_symmetry.space_group_name_H-M   'P 1'
#
loop_
_entity.id
_entity.type
_entity.pdbx_description
1 polymer ?
#
loop_
_entity_poly.entity_id
_entity_poly.type
_entity_poly.pdbx_seq_one_letter_code
_entity_poly.pdbx_strand_id
1 'polypeptide(L)' 'MFTLIVLAYNEEKYIEKTIKESFNHFDEVIIVNDSSKDETLNKINKLELQDFNNLKIINNEKYRCRKIIFECN' A
#
# COMPACT_ATOMS: atom_id res chain seq x y z
N MET A 1 -17.75 -0.55 -7.94
CA MET A 1 -16.76 -0.29 -6.89
C MET A 1 -15.71 -1.38 -6.96
N PHE A 2 -14.49 -1.03 -7.37
CA PHE A 2 -13.35 -1.94 -7.46
C PHE A 2 -12.24 -1.42 -6.56
N THR A 3 -11.78 -2.27 -5.65
CA THR A 3 -10.64 -1.98 -4.76
C THR A 3 -9.42 -2.74 -5.25
N LEU A 4 -8.29 -2.04 -5.40
CA LEU A 4 -6.99 -2.65 -5.67
C LEU A 4 -6.23 -2.84 -4.35
N ILE A 5 -5.81 -4.07 -4.07
CA ILE A 5 -4.92 -4.37 -2.95
C ILE A 5 -3.53 -4.68 -3.50
N VAL A 6 -2.53 -3.93 -3.03
CA VAL A 6 -1.12 -4.10 -3.41
C VAL A 6 -0.33 -4.56 -2.19
N LEU A 7 0.12 -5.82 -2.21
CA LEU A 7 1.03 -6.35 -1.20
C LEU A 7 2.47 -5.99 -1.58
N ALA A 8 3.19 -5.34 -0.68
CA ALA A 8 4.55 -4.85 -0.93
C ALA A 8 5.53 -5.44 0.08
N TYR A 9 6.53 -6.20 -0.42
CA TYR A 9 7.69 -6.66 0.34
C TYR A 9 8.94 -6.53 -0.51
N ASN A 10 9.80 -5.58 -0.16
CA ASN A 10 11.02 -5.26 -0.92
C ASN A 10 10.78 -4.93 -2.40
N GLU A 11 9.77 -4.11 -2.67
CA GLU A 11 9.32 -3.68 -4.01
C GLU A 11 9.79 -2.27 -4.38
N GLU A 12 10.92 -1.82 -3.82
CA GLU A 12 11.39 -0.44 -3.99
C GLU A 12 11.54 -0.05 -5.47
N LYS A 13 11.84 -0.99 -6.36
CA LYS A 13 12.07 -0.71 -7.78
C LYS A 13 10.80 -0.38 -8.56
N TYR A 14 9.66 -0.91 -8.14
CA TYR A 14 8.45 -0.92 -8.98
C TYR A 14 7.22 -0.31 -8.31
N ILE A 15 7.17 -0.25 -6.97
CA ILE A 15 5.97 0.18 -6.24
C ILE A 15 5.43 1.54 -6.69
N GLU A 16 6.29 2.55 -6.87
CA GLU A 16 5.84 3.87 -7.31
C GLU A 16 5.22 3.87 -8.71
N LYS A 17 5.83 3.12 -9.63
CA LYS A 17 5.34 3.01 -11.01
C LYS A 17 3.99 2.31 -11.03
N THR A 18 3.89 1.16 -10.36
CA THR A 18 2.66 0.38 -10.27
C THR A 18 1.51 1.23 -9.75
N ILE A 19 1.70 1.95 -8.63
CA ILE A 19 0.64 2.78 -8.05
C ILE A 19 0.25 3.93 -8.97
N LYS A 20 1.21 4.65 -9.56
CA LYS A 20 0.92 5.74 -10.49
C LYS A 20 0.15 5.28 -11.73
N GLU A 21 0.45 4.10 -12.25
CA GLU A 21 -0.22 3.53 -13.41
C GLU A 21 -1.60 2.95 -13.06
N SER A 22 -1.79 2.41 -11.85
CA SER A 22 -3.04 1.75 -11.48
C SER A 22 -4.06 2.67 -10.83
N PHE A 23 -3.65 3.73 -10.13
CA PHE A 23 -4.48 4.47 -9.18
C PHE A 23 -5.82 4.97 -9.75
N ASN A 24 -5.82 5.53 -10.96
CA ASN A 24 -7.01 6.09 -11.61
C ASN A 24 -8.01 5.04 -12.11
N HIS A 25 -7.68 3.75 -12.03
CA HIS A 25 -8.53 2.66 -12.52
C HIS A 25 -9.39 2.03 -11.42
N PHE A 26 -9.22 2.43 -10.17
CA PHE A 26 -9.89 1.84 -9.01
C PHE A 26 -10.55 2.92 -8.16
N ASP A 27 -11.65 2.56 -7.51
CA ASP A 27 -12.35 3.45 -6.58
C ASP A 27 -11.57 3.60 -5.26
N GLU A 28 -10.76 2.58 -4.91
CA GLU A 28 -9.91 2.56 -3.72
C GLU A 28 -8.63 1.77 -4.01
N VAL A 29 -7.50 2.26 -3.52
CA VAL A 29 -6.21 1.55 -3.57
C VAL A 29 -5.69 1.38 -2.15
N ILE A 30 -5.41 0.13 -1.76
CA ILE A 30 -4.85 -0.20 -0.45
C ILE A 30 -3.46 -0.81 -0.65
N ILE A 31 -2.43 -0.14 -0.16
CA ILE A 31 -1.06 -0.68 -0.13
C ILE A 31 -0.82 -1.30 1.24
N VAL A 32 -0.41 -2.56 1.28
CA VAL A 32 -0.01 -3.26 2.50
C VAL A 32 1.51 -3.46 2.45
N ASN A 33 2.26 -2.69 3.24
CA ASN A 33 3.68 -2.95 3.42
C ASN A 33 3.87 -4.10 4.42
N ASP A 34 4.39 -5.23 3.96
CA ASP A 34 4.62 -6.42 4.78
C ASP A 34 6.03 -6.43 5.40
N SER A 35 6.36 -5.39 6.18
CA SER A 35 7.66 -5.27 6.86
C SER A 35 8.87 -5.29 5.90
N SER A 36 8.78 -4.56 4.78
CA SER A 36 9.93 -4.37 3.89
C SER A 36 11.15 -3.84 4.64
N LYS A 37 12.35 -4.26 4.21
CA LYS A 37 13.63 -3.88 4.81
C LYS A 37 14.47 -2.94 3.95
N ASP A 38 13.97 -2.64 2.76
CA ASP A 38 14.57 -1.74 1.78
C ASP A 38 13.82 -0.40 1.74
N GLU A 39 13.97 0.38 0.67
CA GLU A 39 13.35 1.70 0.55
C GLU A 39 11.84 1.65 0.22
N THR A 40 11.20 0.47 0.20
CA THR A 40 9.79 0.32 -0.16
C THR A 40 8.87 1.19 0.70
N LEU A 41 9.02 1.15 2.03
CA LEU A 41 8.18 1.94 2.95
C LEU A 41 8.38 3.45 2.73
N ASN A 42 9.63 3.88 2.53
CA ASN A 42 9.95 5.28 2.26
C ASN A 42 9.30 5.75 0.95
N LYS A 43 9.27 4.91 -0.08
CA LYS A 43 8.59 5.20 -1.35
C LYS A 43 7.07 5.25 -1.21
N ILE A 44 6.49 4.34 -0.43
CA ILE A 44 5.05 4.35 -0.13
C ILE A 44 4.65 5.63 0.61
N ASN A 45 5.42 6.05 1.62
CA ASN A 45 5.17 7.29 2.36
C ASN A 45 5.31 8.54 1.48
N LYS A 46 6.22 8.53 0.48
CA LYS A 46 6.33 9.60 -0.52
C LYS A 46 5.10 9.69 -1.43
N LEU A 47 4.40 8.57 -1.66
CA LEU A 47 3.13 8.57 -2.39
C LEU A 47 2.02 9.17 -1.52
N GLU A 48 1.99 8.91 -0.21
CA GLU A 48 1.00 9.53 0.70
C GLU A 48 1.05 11.07 0.70
N LEU A 49 2.24 11.64 0.52
CA LEU A 49 2.43 13.10 0.42
C LEU A 49 1.96 13.69 -0.91
N GLN A 50 1.65 12.85 -1.90
CA GLN A 50 1.09 13.26 -3.19
C GLN A 50 -0.44 13.23 -3.13
N ASP A 51 -1.09 13.88 -4.09
CA ASP A 51 -2.55 14.11 -4.09
C ASP A 51 -3.33 12.86 -4.55
N PHE A 52 -3.16 11.75 -3.82
CA PHE A 52 -3.84 10.47 -4.06
C PHE A 52 -5.04 10.33 -3.11
N ASN A 53 -6.18 10.92 -3.50
CA ASN A 53 -7.40 11.00 -2.67
C ASN A 53 -8.04 9.65 -2.27
N ASN A 54 -7.84 8.57 -3.01
CA ASN A 54 -8.36 7.23 -2.70
C ASN A 54 -7.28 6.18 -2.37
N LEU A 55 -6.11 6.63 -1.89
CA LEU A 55 -5.03 5.76 -1.43
C LEU A 55 -5.09 5.54 0.09
N LYS A 56 -4.99 4.29 0.53
CA LYS A 56 -4.83 3.88 1.93
C LYS A 56 -3.58 3.05 2.09
N ILE A 57 -2.84 3.27 3.18
CA ILE A 57 -1.61 2.54 3.48
C ILE A 57 -1.78 1.79 4.79
N ILE A 58 -1.46 0.49 4.76
CA ILE A 58 -1.41 -0.38 5.93
C ILE A 58 0.04 -0.82 6.08
N ASN A 59 0.69 -0.37 7.16
CA ASN A 59 2.04 -0.80 7.48
C ASN A 59 1.99 -1.94 8.50
N ASN A 60 2.41 -3.13 8.10
CA ASN A 60 2.56 -4.26 9.01
C ASN A 60 3.96 -4.22 9.61
N GLU A 61 4.06 -4.01 10.92
CA GLU A 61 5.30 -4.13 11.66
C GLU A 61 5.51 -5.60 12.06
N LYS A 62 6.67 -6.17 11.74
CA LYS A 62 6.96 -7.57 12.00
C LYS A 62 6.91 -7.84 13.51
N TYR A 63 6.28 -8.96 13.88
CA TYR A 63 6.34 -9.63 15.19
C TYR A 63 5.43 -9.15 16.34
N ARG A 64 4.13 -8.91 16.09
CA ARG A 64 3.10 -9.33 17.06
C ARG A 64 1.98 -10.02 16.32
N CYS A 65 1.51 -11.16 16.82
CA CYS A 65 0.23 -11.74 16.42
C CYS A 65 -0.87 -10.68 16.66
N ARG A 66 -1.12 -9.84 15.67
CA ARG A 66 -2.28 -8.97 15.60
C ARG A 66 -3.07 -9.46 14.40
N LYS A 67 -4.25 -10.00 14.69
CA LYS A 67 -5.22 -10.41 13.70
C LYS A 67 -5.57 -9.15 12.90
N ILE A 68 -5.18 -9.09 11.62
CA ILE A 68 -5.72 -8.07 10.73
C ILE A 68 -7.16 -8.53 10.44
N ILE A 69 -8.13 -7.93 11.11
CA ILE A 69 -9.55 -8.19 10.88
C ILE A 69 -10.01 -7.14 9.88
N PHE A 70 -10.28 -7.56 8.64
CA PHE A 70 -11.04 -6.75 7.70
C PHE A 70 -12.52 -7.02 7.97
N GLU A 71 -13.24 -6.05 8.55
CA GLU A 71 -14.69 -6.10 8.63
C GLU A 71 -15.27 -5.53 7.34
N CYS A 72 -15.97 -6.36 6.56
CA CYS A 72 -16.80 -5.92 5.47
C CYS A 72 -18.17 -5.53 6.04
N ASN A 73 -18.51 -4.24 5.98
CA ASN A 73 -19.88 -3.76 6.21
C ASN A 73 -20.70 -3.82 4.93
#